data_AF-A0A3C0SX99-F1
#
_entry.id   AF-A0A3C0SX99-F1
#
_cell.length_a   1.000
_cell.length_b   1.000
_cell.length_c   1.000
_cell.angle_alpha   90.00
_cell.angle_beta   90.00
_cell.angle_gamma   90.00
#
_symmetry.space_group_name_H-M   'P 1'
#
loop_
_entity.id
_entity.type
_entity.pdbx_description
1 polymer ?
#
loop_
_entity_poly.entity_id
_entity_poly.type
_entity_poly.pdbx_seq_one_letter_code
_entity_poly.pdbx_strand_id
1 'polypeptide(L)'
;MKHKAEFFLSMVFFTIVIFSCSSLGKTEQNEADSDALESTAESVLTLPEGWNYETEITHEGSRSEGSISRLFYRYNEILPVFDKIIIGDIVFEYKPIVNIWDNTGYLQTGKTSDRPESSGSVSKSELESGWYLSHEADIKTGTPSDWVWIADEVVEARISPEKINDFAVIFALKPETTAPILLPTDN
;
A
#
# COMPACT_ATOMS: atom_id res chain seq x y z
N MET A 1 -43.45 9.83 30.84
CA MET A 1 -43.01 8.46 31.21
C MET A 1 -41.60 8.30 30.70
N LYS A 2 -40.68 8.02 31.62
CA LYS A 2 -39.22 7.95 31.40
C LYS A 2 -38.83 6.48 31.27
N HIS A 3 -38.10 6.10 30.23
CA HIS A 3 -37.34 4.85 30.23
C HIS A 3 -35.88 5.15 29.89
N LYS A 4 -35.05 5.07 30.94
CA LYS A 4 -33.60 4.91 30.87
C LYS A 4 -33.31 3.47 30.43
N ALA A 5 -32.37 3.29 29.52
CA ALA A 5 -31.65 2.03 29.35
C ALA A 5 -30.18 2.33 29.62
N GLU A 6 -29.66 1.76 30.71
CA GLU A 6 -28.24 1.80 31.05
C GLU A 6 -27.59 0.55 30.46
N PHE A 7 -26.53 0.74 29.66
CA PHE A 7 -25.69 -0.33 29.18
C PHE A 7 -24.39 -0.32 30.00
N PHE A 8 -24.30 -1.27 30.93
CA PHE A 8 -23.07 -1.66 31.59
C PHE A 8 -22.32 -2.62 30.66
N LEU A 9 -21.10 -2.28 30.26
CA LEU A 9 -20.13 -3.28 29.80
C LEU A 9 -18.81 -3.07 30.55
N SER A 10 -18.65 -3.90 31.58
CA SER A 10 -17.41 -4.13 32.30
C SER A 10 -16.51 -4.97 31.40
N MET A 11 -15.35 -4.44 31.01
CA MET A 11 -14.33 -5.23 30.33
C MET A 11 -13.03 -5.18 31.12
N VAL A 12 -12.79 -6.30 31.79
CA VAL A 12 -11.59 -6.68 32.52
C VAL A 12 -10.43 -6.76 31.54
N PHE A 13 -9.35 -6.02 31.78
CA PHE A 13 -8.08 -6.25 31.10
C PHE A 13 -7.00 -6.69 32.07
N PHE A 14 -6.30 -7.70 31.58
CA PHE A 14 -5.48 -8.70 32.20
C PHE A 14 -4.11 -8.11 32.60
N THR A 15 -3.76 -8.17 33.88
CA THR A 15 -2.41 -7.80 34.36
C THR A 15 -1.43 -8.90 33.94
N ILE A 16 -0.58 -8.61 32.95
CA ILE A 16 0.51 -9.51 32.56
C ILE A 16 1.61 -9.45 33.63
N VAL A 17 1.85 -10.59 34.26
CA VAL A 17 2.98 -10.84 35.17
C VAL A 17 4.23 -11.04 34.32
N ILE A 18 5.20 -10.12 34.42
CA ILE A 18 6.52 -10.31 33.80
C ILE A 18 7.42 -11.00 34.83
N PHE A 19 7.87 -12.19 34.45
CA PHE A 19 8.74 -13.07 35.21
C PHE A 19 10.14 -12.45 35.36
N SER A 20 10.63 -12.38 36.61
CA SER A 20 12.04 -12.18 36.93
C SER A 20 12.88 -13.34 36.39
N CYS A 21 13.89 -13.02 35.58
CA CYS A 21 15.07 -13.87 35.44
C CYS A 21 16.27 -13.12 36.04
N SER A 22 16.60 -13.46 37.28
CA SER A 22 17.91 -13.17 37.87
C SER A 22 18.90 -14.20 37.33
N SER A 23 19.89 -13.78 36.56
CA SER A 23 21.09 -14.58 36.32
C SER A 23 22.32 -13.73 36.63
N LEU A 24 23.04 -14.21 37.63
CA LEU A 24 24.26 -13.69 38.20
C LEU A 24 25.43 -14.10 37.30
N GLY A 25 26.11 -13.15 36.66
CA GLY A 25 27.28 -13.41 35.82
C GLY A 25 28.26 -12.26 35.88
N LYS A 26 29.48 -12.55 36.33
CA LYS A 26 30.57 -11.59 36.56
C LYS A 26 31.09 -10.96 35.26
N THR A 27 31.55 -9.72 35.42
CA THR A 27 32.35 -8.91 34.51
C THR A 27 33.62 -9.61 34.04
N GLU A 28 33.84 -9.63 32.73
CA GLU A 28 35.16 -9.55 32.09
C GLU A 28 35.04 -8.73 30.80
N GLN A 29 35.87 -7.70 30.68
CA GLN A 29 36.01 -6.86 29.51
C GLN A 29 36.59 -7.68 28.35
N ASN A 30 35.95 -7.63 27.19
CA ASN A 30 36.60 -7.83 25.91
C ASN A 30 35.95 -6.90 24.88
N GLU A 31 36.77 -6.00 24.34
CA GLU A 31 36.51 -5.30 23.09
C GLU A 31 36.43 -6.34 21.97
N ALA A 32 35.26 -6.46 21.35
CA ALA A 32 35.11 -7.06 20.03
C ALA A 32 33.81 -6.53 19.42
N ASP A 33 33.98 -5.57 18.53
CA ASP A 33 33.28 -5.42 17.26
C ASP A 33 32.12 -6.41 17.08
N SER A 34 30.90 -5.95 17.36
CA SER A 34 29.69 -6.62 16.92
C SER A 34 28.80 -5.55 16.31
N ASP A 35 28.88 -5.49 14.99
CA ASP A 35 27.89 -4.89 14.12
C ASP A 35 26.50 -5.17 14.68
N ALA A 36 25.85 -4.11 15.13
CA ALA A 36 24.45 -4.13 15.44
C ALA A 36 23.72 -4.48 14.14
N LEU A 37 23.28 -5.73 14.05
CA LEU A 37 22.32 -6.18 13.06
C LEU A 37 20.99 -5.48 13.40
N GLU A 38 20.88 -4.24 12.95
CA GLU A 38 19.66 -3.45 13.00
C GLU A 38 18.67 -4.14 12.08
N SER A 39 17.90 -5.06 12.67
CA SER A 39 16.69 -5.64 12.10
C SER A 39 15.83 -4.49 11.60
N THR A 40 15.95 -4.20 10.31
CA THR A 40 15.19 -3.18 9.60
C THR A 40 13.77 -3.68 9.55
N ALA A 41 13.01 -3.41 10.62
CA ALA A 41 11.57 -3.53 10.58
C ALA A 41 11.11 -2.53 9.51
N GLU A 42 10.87 -3.02 8.29
CA GLU A 42 10.21 -2.26 7.24
C GLU A 42 8.97 -1.61 7.87
N SER A 43 9.05 -0.29 8.04
CA SER A 43 7.93 0.47 8.58
C SER A 43 6.83 0.44 7.53
N VAL A 44 5.85 -0.44 7.70
CA VAL A 44 4.63 -0.44 6.90
C VAL A 44 4.04 0.97 6.99
N LEU A 45 3.94 1.67 5.85
CA LEU A 45 3.46 3.04 5.85
C LEU A 45 1.94 3.02 6.04
N THR A 46 1.45 3.85 6.96
CA THR A 46 0.01 3.92 7.23
C THR A 46 -0.70 4.58 6.06
N LEU A 47 -1.62 3.86 5.41
CA LEU A 47 -2.41 4.39 4.31
C LEU A 47 -3.50 5.38 4.78
N PRO A 48 -3.90 6.35 3.93
CA PRO A 48 -5.04 7.21 4.21
C PRO A 48 -6.37 6.46 4.37
N GLU A 49 -7.36 7.13 4.95
CA GLU A 49 -8.69 6.55 5.17
C GLU A 49 -9.31 6.00 3.88
N GLY A 50 -9.90 4.80 3.97
CA GLY A 50 -10.56 4.11 2.86
C GLY A 50 -9.63 3.24 2.03
N TRP A 51 -8.32 3.37 2.18
CA TRP A 51 -7.33 2.52 1.51
C TRP A 51 -6.96 1.30 2.37
N ASN A 52 -6.77 0.16 1.72
CA ASN A 52 -6.27 -1.07 2.33
C ASN A 52 -5.20 -1.68 1.42
N TYR A 53 -4.18 -2.27 2.03
CA TYR A 53 -3.07 -2.93 1.38
C TYR A 53 -2.91 -4.32 1.97
N GLU A 54 -3.04 -5.33 1.12
CA GLU A 54 -2.99 -6.73 1.53
C GLU A 54 -1.87 -7.43 0.79
N THR A 55 -1.12 -8.29 1.50
CA THR A 55 -0.06 -9.11 0.91
C THR A 55 -0.30 -10.57 1.26
N GLU A 56 -0.35 -11.41 0.24
CA GLU A 56 -0.53 -12.86 0.35
C GLU A 56 0.79 -13.56 0.02
N ILE A 57 1.27 -14.45 0.92
CA ILE A 57 2.48 -15.24 0.69
C ILE A 57 2.09 -16.51 -0.09
N THR A 58 2.78 -16.81 -1.20
CA THR A 58 2.39 -17.91 -2.11
C THR A 58 2.89 -19.28 -1.66
N HIS A 59 4.05 -19.37 -0.99
CA HIS A 59 4.67 -20.64 -0.57
C HIS A 59 5.50 -20.49 0.72
N GLU A 60 4.83 -20.14 1.82
CA GLU A 60 5.45 -19.88 3.13
C GLU A 60 6.38 -21.02 3.59
N GLY A 61 7.61 -20.69 3.96
CA GLY A 61 8.62 -21.63 4.49
C GLY A 61 9.36 -22.46 3.44
N SER A 62 9.19 -22.16 2.14
CA SER A 62 9.85 -22.87 1.05
C SER A 62 10.95 -22.04 0.37
N ARG A 63 11.80 -22.69 -0.44
CA ARG A 63 12.77 -21.99 -1.30
C ARG A 63 12.12 -21.16 -2.43
N SER A 64 10.82 -21.33 -2.63
CA SER A 64 10.02 -20.66 -3.66
C SER A 64 9.00 -19.70 -3.03
N GLU A 65 9.23 -19.26 -1.80
CA GLU A 65 8.40 -18.24 -1.14
C GLU A 65 8.44 -16.95 -1.94
N GLY A 66 7.26 -16.46 -2.32
CA GLY A 66 7.03 -15.15 -2.92
C GLY A 66 5.78 -14.51 -2.33
N SER A 67 5.39 -13.35 -2.84
CA SER A 67 4.21 -12.65 -2.36
C SER A 67 3.47 -11.89 -3.45
N ILE A 68 2.15 -11.75 -3.26
CA ILE A 68 1.27 -11.00 -4.13
C ILE A 68 0.66 -9.88 -3.29
N SER A 69 0.98 -8.64 -3.65
CA SER A 69 0.51 -7.43 -2.98
C SER A 69 -0.61 -6.75 -3.77
N ARG A 70 -1.73 -6.51 -3.11
CA ARG A 70 -2.95 -5.95 -3.71
C ARG A 70 -3.36 -4.67 -2.98
N LEU A 71 -3.90 -3.73 -3.75
CA LEU A 71 -4.31 -2.43 -3.27
C LEU A 71 -5.83 -2.29 -3.42
N PHE A 72 -6.49 -1.78 -2.39
CA PHE A 72 -7.94 -1.64 -2.35
C PHE A 72 -8.35 -0.24 -1.92
N TYR A 73 -9.41 0.29 -2.54
CA TYR A 73 -10.15 1.44 -2.03
C TYR A 73 -11.58 1.05 -1.70
N ARG A 74 -11.98 1.19 -0.43
CA ARG A 74 -13.31 0.82 0.09
C ARG A 74 -13.77 -0.56 -0.39
N TYR A 75 -12.91 -1.57 -0.24
CA TYR A 75 -13.12 -2.97 -0.66
C TYR A 75 -13.12 -3.24 -2.16
N ASN A 76 -12.89 -2.23 -3.01
CA ASN A 76 -12.69 -2.44 -4.44
C ASN A 76 -11.19 -2.57 -4.73
N GLU A 77 -10.78 -3.69 -5.31
CA GLU A 77 -9.41 -3.90 -5.77
C GLU A 77 -9.09 -2.94 -6.91
N ILE A 78 -7.92 -2.30 -6.83
CA ILE A 78 -7.38 -1.49 -7.93
C ILE A 78 -6.79 -2.43 -8.99
N LEU A 79 -7.24 -2.29 -10.23
CA LEU A 79 -6.78 -3.14 -11.32
C LEU A 79 -5.27 -2.98 -11.56
N PRO A 80 -4.53 -4.06 -11.85
CA PRO A 80 -3.09 -4.03 -12.11
C PRO A 80 -2.77 -3.53 -13.54
N VAL A 81 -3.13 -2.28 -13.82
CA VAL A 81 -3.00 -1.64 -15.14
C VAL A 81 -2.21 -0.34 -15.09
N PHE A 82 -1.73 0.03 -13.91
CA PHE A 82 -0.94 1.23 -13.69
C PHE A 82 0.45 0.80 -13.23
N ASP A 83 1.49 1.35 -13.83
CA ASP A 83 2.87 1.15 -13.42
C ASP A 83 3.14 1.76 -12.04
N LYS A 84 2.46 2.87 -11.73
CA LYS A 84 2.69 3.63 -10.50
C LYS A 84 1.41 4.27 -9.97
N ILE A 85 1.23 4.21 -8.65
CA ILE A 85 0.15 4.88 -7.93
C ILE A 85 0.75 5.61 -6.73
N ILE A 86 0.38 6.88 -6.55
CA ILE A 86 0.79 7.69 -5.39
C ILE A 86 -0.43 8.08 -4.58
N ILE A 87 -0.48 7.58 -3.34
CA ILE A 87 -1.58 7.76 -2.41
C ILE A 87 -1.09 8.61 -1.24
N GLY A 88 -1.53 9.87 -1.19
CA GLY A 88 -0.95 10.84 -0.25
C GLY A 88 0.53 11.03 -0.56
N ASP A 89 1.40 10.60 0.34
CA ASP A 89 2.85 10.60 0.18
C ASP A 89 3.45 9.23 -0.15
N ILE A 90 2.64 8.16 -0.22
CA ILE A 90 3.10 6.77 -0.37
C ILE A 90 3.13 6.38 -1.85
N VAL A 91 4.24 5.80 -2.30
CA VAL A 91 4.45 5.34 -3.67
C VAL A 91 4.26 3.83 -3.75
N PHE A 92 3.44 3.40 -4.70
CA PHE A 92 3.26 2.02 -5.11
C PHE A 92 3.72 1.84 -6.55
N GLU A 93 4.57 0.87 -6.81
CA GLU A 93 4.99 0.48 -8.16
C GLU A 93 4.47 -0.92 -8.47
N TYR A 94 3.87 -1.09 -9.64
CA TYR A 94 3.40 -2.40 -10.08
C TYR A 94 4.56 -3.25 -10.56
N LYS A 95 4.60 -4.50 -10.11
CA LYS A 95 5.56 -5.50 -10.57
C LYS A 95 4.81 -6.73 -11.10
N PRO A 96 4.90 -7.04 -12.40
CA PRO A 96 4.25 -8.20 -12.97
C PRO A 96 4.85 -9.48 -12.41
N ILE A 97 4.05 -10.56 -12.44
CA ILE A 97 4.54 -11.88 -12.03
C ILE A 97 5.41 -12.48 -13.14
N VAL A 98 6.70 -12.62 -12.88
CA VAL A 98 7.62 -13.31 -13.80
C VAL A 98 7.83 -14.75 -13.33
N ASN A 99 7.98 -14.96 -12.02
CA ASN A 99 8.13 -16.27 -11.38
C ASN A 99 7.18 -16.40 -10.18
N ILE A 100 6.84 -17.65 -9.81
CA ILE A 100 5.94 -17.95 -8.67
C ILE A 100 6.48 -17.54 -7.30
N TRP A 101 7.79 -17.31 -7.21
CA TRP A 101 8.52 -16.91 -6.00
C TRP A 101 8.86 -15.42 -5.98
N ASP A 102 8.38 -14.63 -6.96
CA ASP A 102 8.61 -13.19 -6.96
C ASP A 102 7.64 -12.49 -5.99
N ASN A 103 8.09 -11.35 -5.45
CA ASN A 103 7.18 -10.34 -4.89
C ASN A 103 6.60 -9.54 -6.06
N THR A 104 5.27 -9.48 -6.14
CA THR A 104 4.51 -9.05 -7.32
C THR A 104 3.26 -8.27 -6.92
N GLY A 105 2.63 -7.61 -7.89
CA GLY A 105 1.50 -6.72 -7.63
C GLY A 105 1.96 -5.30 -7.33
N TYR A 106 1.15 -4.52 -6.61
CA TYR A 106 1.51 -3.17 -6.21
C TYR A 106 2.44 -3.22 -5.01
N LEU A 107 3.72 -2.92 -5.18
CA LEU A 107 4.70 -2.93 -4.09
C LEU A 107 4.88 -1.53 -3.53
N GLN A 108 4.85 -1.40 -2.21
CA GLN A 108 5.13 -0.12 -1.54
C GLN A 108 6.63 0.18 -1.63
N THR A 109 7.03 1.15 -2.45
CA THR A 109 8.45 1.42 -2.74
C THR A 109 9.04 2.58 -1.94
N GLY A 110 8.19 3.41 -1.32
CA GLY A 110 8.65 4.48 -0.44
C GLY A 110 7.68 5.64 -0.34
N LYS A 111 8.25 6.84 -0.20
CA LYS A 111 7.52 8.10 -0.16
C LYS A 111 7.99 9.06 -1.23
N THR A 112 7.10 9.90 -1.73
CA THR A 112 7.50 11.02 -2.60
C THR A 112 8.31 12.05 -1.80
N SER A 113 9.41 12.52 -2.37
CA SER A 113 10.31 13.51 -1.75
C SER A 113 9.77 14.94 -1.84
N ASP A 114 8.91 15.21 -2.82
CA ASP A 114 8.62 16.56 -3.26
C ASP A 114 7.15 16.90 -3.16
N ARG A 115 6.89 18.14 -2.74
CA ARG A 115 5.55 18.70 -2.73
C ARG A 115 5.29 19.29 -4.11
N PRO A 116 4.29 18.78 -4.85
CA PRO A 116 3.98 19.26 -6.20
C PRO A 116 3.60 20.73 -6.22
N GLU A 117 3.96 21.40 -7.31
CA GLU A 117 3.66 22.81 -7.56
C GLU A 117 2.34 22.95 -8.34
N SER A 118 1.73 24.13 -8.23
CA SER A 118 0.43 24.38 -8.85
C SER A 118 0.56 24.91 -10.28
N SER A 119 0.09 24.12 -11.24
CA SER A 119 0.09 24.46 -12.67
C SER A 119 -1.21 25.15 -13.13
N GLY A 120 -2.19 25.36 -12.24
CA GLY A 120 -3.47 25.99 -12.57
C GLY A 120 -4.55 25.78 -11.51
N SER A 121 -5.82 25.92 -11.89
CA SER A 121 -6.97 25.59 -11.03
C SER A 121 -7.78 24.47 -11.66
N VAL A 122 -8.28 23.55 -10.83
CA VAL A 122 -9.15 22.47 -11.31
C VAL A 122 -10.46 23.06 -11.82
N SER A 123 -10.86 22.66 -13.02
CA SER A 123 -12.11 23.10 -13.63
C SER A 123 -13.30 22.32 -13.09
N LYS A 124 -14.51 22.86 -13.28
CA LYS A 124 -15.75 22.19 -12.85
C LYS A 124 -15.94 20.83 -13.55
N SER A 125 -15.62 20.74 -14.84
CA SER A 125 -15.71 19.49 -15.60
C SER A 125 -14.74 18.42 -15.11
N GLU A 126 -13.55 18.81 -14.65
CA GLU A 126 -12.57 17.88 -14.06
C GLU A 126 -13.08 17.36 -12.70
N LEU A 127 -13.65 18.23 -11.87
CA LEU A 127 -14.30 17.81 -10.62
C LEU A 127 -15.48 16.87 -10.87
N GLU A 128 -16.31 17.15 -11.88
CA GLU A 128 -17.47 16.32 -12.23
C GLU A 128 -17.07 14.97 -12.84
N SER A 129 -16.00 14.93 -13.64
CA SER A 129 -15.45 13.66 -14.17
C SER A 129 -14.69 12.85 -13.13
N GLY A 130 -14.16 13.53 -12.10
CA GLY A 130 -13.39 12.91 -11.03
C GLY A 130 -11.94 12.64 -11.40
N TRP A 131 -11.41 13.25 -12.46
CA TRP A 131 -10.00 13.13 -12.84
C TRP A 131 -9.55 14.27 -13.77
N TYR A 132 -8.23 14.43 -13.91
CA TYR A 132 -7.60 15.21 -14.98
C TYR A 132 -6.21 14.65 -15.31
N LEU A 133 -5.76 14.86 -16.55
CA LEU A 133 -4.41 14.48 -16.97
C LEU A 133 -3.39 15.47 -16.41
N SER A 134 -2.31 14.96 -15.83
CA SER A 134 -1.26 15.76 -15.21
C SER A 134 -0.02 14.94 -14.92
N HIS A 135 1.14 15.57 -15.02
CA HIS A 135 2.38 15.01 -14.50
C HIS A 135 2.35 14.90 -12.97
N GLU A 136 3.22 14.04 -12.43
CA GLU A 136 3.32 13.77 -10.99
C GLU A 136 3.41 15.05 -10.15
N ALA A 137 4.25 15.99 -10.61
CA ALA A 137 4.57 17.24 -9.93
C ALA A 137 3.51 18.35 -10.13
N ASP A 138 2.49 18.13 -10.96
CA ASP A 138 1.53 19.17 -11.37
C ASP A 138 0.18 18.97 -10.67
N ILE A 139 -0.02 19.61 -9.51
CA ILE A 139 -1.33 19.59 -8.83
C ILE A 139 -2.06 20.90 -9.04
N LYS A 140 -3.23 20.84 -9.69
CA LYS A 140 -4.09 22.02 -9.83
C LYS A 140 -4.65 22.47 -8.48
N THR A 141 -4.69 23.78 -8.25
CA THR A 141 -5.35 24.40 -7.10
C THR A 141 -6.82 23.98 -7.05
N GLY A 142 -7.28 23.58 -5.86
CA GLY A 142 -8.65 23.10 -5.63
C GLY A 142 -8.84 21.61 -5.89
N THR A 143 -7.80 20.87 -6.28
CA THR A 143 -7.86 19.40 -6.31
C THR A 143 -8.17 18.86 -4.92
N PRO A 144 -9.17 17.98 -4.77
CA PRO A 144 -9.45 17.34 -3.48
C PRO A 144 -8.24 16.56 -2.95
N SER A 145 -8.01 16.63 -1.64
CA SER A 145 -6.80 16.07 -1.01
C SER A 145 -6.76 14.53 -1.02
N ASP A 146 -7.88 13.87 -1.23
CA ASP A 146 -8.03 12.43 -1.34
C ASP A 146 -7.74 11.89 -2.75
N TRP A 147 -7.55 12.77 -3.73
CA TRP A 147 -7.20 12.36 -5.09
C TRP A 147 -5.77 11.83 -5.16
N VAL A 148 -5.63 10.71 -5.84
CA VAL A 148 -4.35 10.03 -6.05
C VAL A 148 -3.77 10.38 -7.40
N TRP A 149 -2.48 10.17 -7.56
CA TRP A 149 -1.86 10.21 -8.87
C TRP A 149 -1.63 8.78 -9.37
N ILE A 150 -1.84 8.56 -10.66
CA ILE A 150 -1.65 7.29 -11.35
C ILE A 150 -0.82 7.53 -12.60
N ALA A 151 -0.02 6.53 -12.97
CA ALA A 151 0.66 6.48 -14.25
C ALA A 151 0.68 5.07 -14.83
N ASP A 152 0.63 5.05 -16.15
CA ASP A 152 0.90 3.94 -17.06
C ASP A 152 1.76 4.49 -18.22
N GLU A 153 2.33 3.64 -19.06
CA GLU A 153 3.20 4.02 -20.18
C GLU A 153 2.61 5.13 -21.08
N VAL A 154 1.28 5.21 -21.21
CA VAL A 154 0.61 6.17 -22.11
C VAL A 154 -0.11 7.31 -21.42
N VAL A 155 -0.34 7.23 -20.10
CA VAL A 155 -1.21 8.19 -19.41
C VAL A 155 -0.77 8.45 -17.97
N GLU A 156 -0.79 9.72 -17.58
CA GLU A 156 -0.57 10.19 -16.22
C GLU A 156 -1.76 11.06 -15.80
N ALA A 157 -2.33 10.81 -14.63
CA ALA A 157 -3.53 11.50 -14.18
C ALA A 157 -3.63 11.65 -12.66
N ARG A 158 -4.28 12.72 -12.23
CA ARG A 158 -4.84 12.87 -10.88
C ARG A 158 -6.30 12.44 -10.90
N ILE A 159 -6.69 11.59 -9.97
CA ILE A 159 -7.98 10.92 -10.02
C ILE A 159 -8.57 10.69 -8.63
N SER A 160 -9.89 10.82 -8.53
CA SER A 160 -10.67 10.39 -7.38
C SER A 160 -10.55 8.87 -7.22
N PRO A 161 -10.28 8.35 -6.00
CA PRO A 161 -10.12 6.91 -5.79
C PRO A 161 -11.29 6.05 -6.29
N GLU A 162 -12.51 6.55 -6.16
CA GLU A 162 -13.76 5.91 -6.62
C GLU A 162 -13.82 5.73 -8.16
N LYS A 163 -12.97 6.44 -8.92
CA LYS A 163 -12.98 6.50 -10.38
C LYS A 163 -11.82 5.79 -11.04
N ILE A 164 -10.86 5.26 -10.28
CA ILE A 164 -9.63 4.65 -10.81
C ILE A 164 -9.94 3.53 -11.81
N ASN A 165 -10.80 2.58 -11.43
CA ASN A 165 -11.14 1.46 -12.31
C ASN A 165 -12.00 1.88 -13.50
N ASP A 166 -12.92 2.85 -13.32
CA ASP A 166 -13.69 3.44 -14.43
C ASP A 166 -12.75 4.08 -15.46
N PHE A 167 -11.73 4.80 -15.00
CA PHE A 167 -10.72 5.44 -15.84
C PHE A 167 -9.91 4.43 -16.64
N ALA A 168 -9.45 3.35 -16.02
CA ALA A 168 -8.76 2.26 -16.72
C ALA A 168 -9.59 1.73 -17.90
N VAL A 169 -10.90 1.55 -17.71
CA VAL A 169 -11.82 1.09 -18.76
C VAL A 169 -11.98 2.15 -19.87
N ILE A 170 -12.15 3.42 -19.51
CA ILE A 170 -12.32 4.52 -20.48
C ILE A 170 -11.09 4.66 -21.39
N PHE A 171 -9.89 4.53 -20.83
CA PHE A 171 -8.64 4.61 -21.57
C PHE A 171 -8.21 3.27 -22.20
N ALA A 172 -9.03 2.22 -22.05
CA ALA A 172 -8.75 0.87 -22.53
C ALA A 172 -7.37 0.35 -22.08
N LEU A 173 -6.96 0.71 -20.86
CA LEU A 173 -5.72 0.24 -20.25
C LEU A 173 -5.85 -1.27 -20.03
N LYS A 174 -4.79 -1.98 -20.39
CA LYS A 174 -4.75 -3.43 -20.26
C LYS A 174 -3.80 -3.79 -19.14
N PRO A 175 -4.14 -4.80 -18.33
CA PRO A 175 -3.16 -5.33 -17.40
C PRO A 175 -1.97 -5.83 -18.21
N GLU A 176 -0.77 -5.57 -17.73
CA GLU A 176 0.42 -6.22 -18.26
C GLU A 176 0.13 -7.72 -18.23
N THR A 177 0.05 -8.30 -19.43
CA THR A 177 -0.43 -9.67 -19.56
C THR A 177 0.65 -10.59 -19.03
N THR A 178 0.49 -10.99 -17.76
CA THR A 178 1.22 -12.10 -17.19
C THR A 178 0.96 -13.31 -18.08
N ALA A 179 2.00 -13.83 -18.74
CA ALA A 179 1.89 -15.13 -19.39
C ALA A 179 1.34 -16.13 -18.34
N PRO A 180 0.43 -17.05 -18.71
CA PRO A 180 -0.13 -17.98 -17.75
C PRO A 180 1.02 -18.74 -17.09
N ILE A 181 1.18 -18.54 -15.79
CA ILE A 181 2.09 -19.32 -14.98
C ILE A 181 1.54 -20.74 -15.00
N LEU A 182 2.22 -21.63 -15.71
CA LEU A 182 1.93 -23.05 -15.64
C LEU A 182 2.27 -23.50 -14.22
N LEU A 183 1.26 -23.52 -13.35
CA LEU A 183 1.39 -24.20 -12.07
C LEU A 183 1.78 -25.65 -12.37
N PRO A 184 2.84 -26.19 -11.74
CA PRO A 184 3.15 -27.59 -11.88
C PRO A 184 1.93 -28.39 -11.41
N THR A 185 1.33 -29.17 -12.31
CA THR A 185 0.33 -30.16 -11.92
C THR A 185 1.06 -31.21 -11.11
N ASP A 186 0.71 -31.34 -9.83
CA ASP A 186 1.21 -32.41 -8.96
C ASP A 186 1.00 -33.77 -9.66
N ASN A 187 2.10 -34.48 -9.92
CA ASN A 187 2.15 -35.87 -10.42
C ASN A 187 2.55 -36.80 -9.28
#